data_AF-A0A5C4JXK3-F1
#
_entry.id   AF-A0A5C4JXK3-F1
#
_cell.length_a   1.000
_cell.length_b   1.000
_cell.length_c   1.000
_cell.angle_alpha   90.00
_cell.angle_beta   90.00
_cell.angle_gamma   90.00
#
_symmetry.space_group_name_H-M   'P 1'
#
loop_
_entity.id
_entity.type
_entity.pdbx_description
1 polymer ?
#
loop_
_entity_poly.entity_id
_entity_poly.type
_entity_poly.pdbx_seq_one_letter_code
_entity_poly.pdbx_strand_id
1 'polypeptide(L)'
;MPTIDIEQTRNQARALLDSRIESVTNLVKTRQRITDLREQLADAEREDKRAYVRATKDGWSPEELKKLGLESGAAARRRKPATTRTSDDNSPSTEDGDAAAQ
;
A
#
# COMPACT_ATOMS: atom_id res chain seq x y z
N MET A 1 -16.83 31.80 -34.37
CA MET A 1 -17.18 30.50 -33.77
C MET A 1 -15.94 29.63 -33.82
N PRO A 2 -15.57 28.92 -32.74
CA PRO A 2 -14.44 28.00 -32.80
C PRO A 2 -14.77 26.90 -33.80
N THR A 3 -13.97 26.79 -34.84
CA THR A 3 -14.04 25.69 -35.81
C THR A 3 -13.56 24.44 -35.08
N ILE A 4 -14.49 23.54 -34.75
CA ILE A 4 -14.18 22.25 -34.12
C ILE A 4 -13.39 21.43 -35.14
N ASP A 5 -12.10 21.21 -34.88
CA ASP A 5 -11.24 20.35 -35.67
C ASP A 5 -11.40 18.88 -35.19
N ILE A 6 -11.90 18.05 -36.11
CA ILE A 6 -12.19 16.63 -35.87
C ILE A 6 -10.90 15.86 -35.57
N GLU A 7 -9.80 16.17 -36.25
CA GLU A 7 -8.52 15.46 -36.05
C GLU A 7 -7.93 15.80 -34.68
N GLN A 8 -7.97 17.08 -34.28
CA GLN A 8 -7.51 17.50 -32.96
C GLN A 8 -8.35 16.87 -31.84
N THR A 9 -9.68 16.89 -31.98
CA THR A 9 -10.59 16.30 -30.98
C THR A 9 -10.37 14.79 -30.85
N ARG A 10 -10.17 14.08 -31.97
CA ARG A 10 -9.86 12.65 -31.96
C ARG A 10 -8.53 12.35 -31.27
N ASN A 11 -7.49 13.14 -31.55
CA ASN A 11 -6.19 12.97 -30.94
C ASN A 11 -6.21 13.24 -29.43
N GLN A 12 -6.95 14.27 -28.99
CA GLN A 12 -7.18 14.52 -27.57
C GLN A 12 -7.93 13.38 -26.89
N ALA A 13 -8.99 12.84 -27.52
CA ALA A 13 -9.72 11.71 -26.97
C ALA A 13 -8.84 10.47 -26.80
N ARG A 14 -7.96 10.18 -27.78
CA ARG A 14 -6.97 9.10 -27.68
C ARG A 14 -5.97 9.33 -26.54
N ALA A 15 -5.38 10.52 -26.46
CA ALA A 15 -4.43 10.85 -25.41
C ALA A 15 -5.02 10.70 -24.00
N LEU A 16 -6.29 11.09 -23.81
CA LEU A 16 -7.00 10.89 -22.54
C LEU A 16 -7.23 9.41 -22.21
N LEU A 17 -7.55 8.58 -23.21
CA LEU A 17 -7.68 7.13 -23.02
C LEU A 17 -6.34 6.50 -22.69
N ASP A 18 -5.28 6.87 -23.40
CA ASP A 18 -3.93 6.35 -23.16
C ASP A 18 -3.45 6.68 -21.74
N SER A 19 -3.66 7.91 -21.27
CA SER A 19 -3.33 8.31 -19.89
C SER A 19 -4.12 7.52 -18.83
N ARG A 20 -5.40 7.24 -19.09
CA ARG A 20 -6.23 6.41 -18.19
C ARG A 20 -5.74 4.95 -18.19
N ILE A 21 -5.42 4.40 -19.36
CA ILE A 21 -4.88 3.05 -19.51
C ILE A 21 -3.54 2.93 -18.78
N GLU A 22 -2.67 3.92 -18.90
CA GLU A 22 -1.39 3.95 -18.19
C GLU A 22 -1.59 3.97 -16.66
N SER A 23 -2.53 4.77 -16.17
CA SER A 23 -2.86 4.85 -14.74
C SER A 23 -3.34 3.50 -14.19
N VAL A 24 -4.25 2.82 -14.91
CA VAL A 24 -4.73 1.49 -14.52
C VAL A 24 -3.61 0.45 -14.61
N THR A 25 -2.78 0.52 -15.64
CA THR A 25 -1.63 -0.37 -15.83
C THR A 25 -0.63 -0.23 -14.67
N ASN A 26 -0.32 1.00 -14.26
CA ASN A 26 0.57 1.27 -13.13
C ASN A 26 -0.02 0.78 -11.81
N LEU A 27 -1.34 0.91 -11.61
CA LEU A 27 -2.02 0.36 -10.45
C LEU A 27 -1.92 -1.17 -10.42
N VAL A 28 -2.15 -1.85 -11.54
CA VAL A 28 -2.03 -3.32 -11.64
C VAL A 28 -0.60 -3.76 -11.36
N LYS A 29 0.41 -3.10 -11.96
CA LYS A 29 1.83 -3.38 -11.69
C LYS A 29 2.16 -3.23 -10.20
N THR A 30 1.65 -2.17 -9.56
CA THR A 30 1.87 -1.93 -8.13
C THR A 30 1.22 -3.01 -7.28
N ARG A 31 -0.01 -3.41 -7.62
CA ARG A 31 -0.71 -4.51 -6.93
C ARG A 31 0.02 -5.84 -7.09
N GLN A 32 0.52 -6.14 -8.28
CA GLN A 32 1.32 -7.35 -8.52
C GLN A 32 2.58 -7.33 -7.66
N ARG A 33 3.31 -6.21 -7.65
CA ARG A 33 4.52 -6.05 -6.83
C ARG A 33 4.23 -6.25 -5.33
N ILE A 34 3.08 -5.80 -4.83
CA ILE A 34 2.67 -6.03 -3.44
C ILE A 34 2.50 -7.53 -3.17
N THR A 35 1.87 -8.27 -4.09
CA THR A 35 1.70 -9.72 -3.96
C THR A 35 3.06 -10.42 -3.97
N ASP A 36 3.94 -10.09 -4.92
CA ASP A 36 5.27 -10.68 -5.03
C ASP A 36 6.11 -10.43 -3.77
N LEU A 37 6.04 -9.22 -3.20
CA LEU A 37 6.73 -8.89 -1.94
C LEU A 37 6.16 -9.64 -0.74
N ARG A 38 4.84 -9.89 -0.71
CA ARG A 38 4.22 -10.68 0.36
C ARG A 38 4.64 -12.15 0.28
N GLU A 39 4.76 -12.69 -0.93
CA GLU A 39 5.27 -14.04 -1.14
C GLU A 39 6.73 -14.16 -0.70
N GLN A 40 7.59 -13.23 -1.14
CA GLN A 40 8.99 -13.17 -0.68
C GLN A 40 9.10 -13.02 0.84
N LEU A 41 8.22 -12.24 1.46
CA LEU A 41 8.16 -12.09 2.91
C LEU A 41 7.73 -13.40 3.59
N ALA A 42 6.77 -14.13 3.04
CA ALA A 42 6.35 -15.43 3.57
C ALA A 42 7.46 -16.49 3.47
N ASP A 43 8.21 -16.49 2.36
CA ASP A 43 9.36 -17.39 2.20
C ASP A 43 10.51 -17.01 3.14
N ALA A 44 10.81 -15.72 3.28
CA ALA A 44 11.78 -15.22 4.25
C ALA A 44 11.39 -15.58 5.69
N GLU A 45 10.11 -15.46 6.06
CA GLU A 45 9.61 -15.92 7.35
C GLU A 45 9.79 -17.43 7.57
N ARG A 46 9.59 -18.23 6.52
CA ARG A 46 9.78 -19.68 6.60
C ARG A 46 11.24 -20.01 6.84
N GLU A 47 12.15 -19.32 6.15
CA GLU A 47 13.58 -19.51 6.31
C GLU A 47 14.08 -19.03 7.68
N ASP A 48 13.57 -17.89 8.18
CA ASP A 48 13.83 -17.42 9.54
C ASP A 48 13.45 -18.47 10.59
N LYS A 49 12.25 -19.07 10.48
CA LYS A 49 11.82 -20.16 11.37
C LYS A 49 12.74 -21.37 11.27
N ARG A 50 13.18 -21.75 10.07
CA ARG A 50 14.13 -22.86 9.87
C ARG A 50 15.49 -22.56 10.49
N ALA A 51 15.98 -21.34 10.35
CA ALA A 51 17.23 -20.90 10.95
C ALA A 51 17.15 -20.91 12.48
N TYR A 52 16.03 -20.45 13.05
CA TYR A 52 15.77 -20.53 14.50
C TYR A 52 15.79 -21.99 14.99
N VAL A 53 15.10 -22.90 14.30
CA VAL A 53 15.08 -24.34 14.65
C VAL A 53 16.46 -24.98 14.50
N ARG A 54 17.24 -24.58 13.48
CA ARG A 54 18.62 -25.04 13.33
C ARG A 54 19.48 -24.54 14.49
N ALA A 55 19.38 -23.26 14.86
CA ALA A 55 20.12 -22.71 15.99
C ALA A 55 19.79 -23.45 17.30
N THR A 56 18.51 -23.72 17.56
CA THR A 56 18.13 -24.50 18.75
C THR A 56 18.62 -25.94 18.71
N LYS A 57 18.69 -26.56 17.52
CA LYS A 57 19.28 -27.89 17.33
C LYS A 57 20.81 -27.88 17.50
N ASP A 58 21.46 -26.80 17.10
CA ASP A 58 22.91 -26.62 17.21
C ASP A 58 23.35 -26.25 18.65
N GLY A 59 22.40 -26.26 19.60
CA GLY A 59 22.68 -26.10 21.03
C GLY A 59 22.42 -24.70 21.58
N TRP A 60 21.92 -23.76 20.77
CA TRP A 60 21.54 -22.44 21.25
C TRP A 60 20.23 -22.50 22.04
N SER A 61 20.24 -22.03 23.30
CA SER A 61 19.02 -21.96 24.07
C SER A 61 18.14 -20.78 23.63
N PRO A 62 16.80 -20.87 23.79
CA PRO A 62 15.89 -19.76 23.49
C PRO A 62 16.23 -18.46 24.23
N GLU A 63 16.78 -18.56 25.44
CA GLU A 63 17.20 -17.40 26.24
C GLU A 63 18.48 -16.74 25.71
N GLU A 64 19.39 -17.50 25.09
CA GLU A 64 20.56 -16.96 24.40
C GLU A 64 20.17 -16.29 23.09
N LEU A 65 19.29 -16.90 22.31
CA LEU A 65 18.73 -16.28 21.10
C LEU A 65 17.98 -14.98 21.44
N LYS A 66 17.24 -14.97 22.54
CA LYS A 66 16.57 -13.77 23.06
C LYS A 66 17.55 -12.70 23.54
N LYS A 67 18.63 -13.07 24.24
CA LYS A 67 19.70 -12.12 24.63
C LYS A 67 20.43 -11.54 23.42
N LEU A 68 20.51 -12.28 22.31
CA LEU A 68 21.05 -11.83 21.03
C LEU A 68 20.05 -11.01 20.20
N GLY A 69 18.81 -10.84 20.66
CA GLY A 69 17.76 -10.12 19.93
C GLY A 69 17.16 -10.90 18.75
N LEU A 70 17.48 -12.20 18.63
CA LEU A 70 16.92 -13.14 17.66
C LEU A 70 15.64 -13.79 18.22
N GLU A 71 14.72 -12.97 18.71
CA GLU A 71 13.41 -13.43 19.17
C GLU A 71 12.61 -13.97 17.98
N SER A 72 11.86 -15.06 18.15
CA SER A 72 11.04 -15.65 17.08
C SER A 72 10.23 -14.55 16.39
N GLY A 73 10.37 -14.39 15.06
CA GLY A 73 9.94 -13.20 14.30
C GLY A 73 8.46 -12.78 14.44
N ALA A 74 7.62 -13.62 15.06
CA ALA A 74 6.26 -13.28 15.47
C ALA A 74 6.18 -12.17 16.53
N ALA A 75 7.18 -12.03 17.42
CA ALA A 75 7.17 -11.05 18.50
C ALA A 75 7.47 -9.62 18.03
N ALA A 76 8.31 -9.46 16.99
CA ALA A 76 8.71 -8.15 16.47
C ALA A 76 7.56 -7.38 15.79
N ARG A 77 6.56 -8.07 15.22
CA ARG A 77 5.40 -7.41 14.58
C ARG A 77 4.46 -6.73 15.55
N ARG A 78 4.50 -7.09 16.84
CA ARG A 78 3.59 -6.54 17.86
C ARG A 78 4.06 -5.21 18.45
N ARG A 79 5.28 -4.75 18.17
CA ARG A 79 5.82 -3.50 18.74
C ARG A 79 5.83 -2.34 17.75
N LYS A 80 4.68 -2.06 17.12
CA LYS A 80 4.42 -0.72 16.56
C LYS A 80 3.13 -0.18 17.16
N PRO A 81 3.17 0.80 18.09
CA PRO A 81 1.98 1.56 18.42
C PRO A 81 1.54 2.32 17.16
N ALA A 82 0.33 2.02 16.68
CA ALA A 82 -0.32 2.77 15.63
C ALA A 82 -0.63 4.17 16.15
N THR A 83 0.25 5.14 15.89
CA THR A 83 -0.13 6.55 15.97
C THR A 83 -0.79 6.90 14.63
N THR A 84 -2.09 6.64 14.55
CA THR A 84 -2.92 7.15 13.46
C THR A 84 -2.86 8.67 13.51
N ARG A 85 -2.09 9.28 12.61
CA ARG A 85 -2.31 10.66 12.17
C ARG A 85 -3.31 10.59 11.01
N THR A 86 -4.43 11.29 11.16
CA THR A 86 -5.14 12.06 10.14
C THR A 86 -6.39 12.61 10.80
N SER A 87 -6.90 13.80 10.57
CA SER A 87 -6.52 15.02 9.86
C SER A 87 -7.77 15.88 10.00
N ASP A 88 -7.59 17.17 10.19
CA ASP A 88 -8.62 18.22 10.16
C ASP A 88 -9.78 17.93 9.20
N ASP A 89 -10.99 17.77 9.74
CA ASP A 89 -12.24 17.98 9.01
C ASP A 89 -12.74 19.38 9.39
N ASN A 90 -12.10 20.39 8.79
CA ASN A 90 -12.61 21.75 8.73
C ASN A 90 -13.07 22.01 7.30
N SER A 91 -14.34 21.71 7.01
CA SER A 91 -15.03 22.23 5.84
C SER A 91 -16.14 23.19 6.30
N PRO A 92 -16.00 24.50 6.08
CA PRO A 92 -17.09 25.44 6.26
C PRO A 92 -18.11 25.25 5.12
N SER A 93 -19.32 24.80 5.45
CA SER A 93 -20.44 24.81 4.51
C SER A 93 -20.73 26.25 4.09
N THR A 94 -20.40 26.55 2.84
CA THR A 94 -20.71 27.81 2.17
C THR A 94 -22.16 27.76 1.69
N GLU A 95 -22.83 28.89 1.84
CA GLU A 95 -24.21 29.19 1.44
C GLU A 95 -24.51 28.78 -0.01
N ASP A 96 -25.69 28.20 -0.24
CA ASP A 96 -26.44 28.46 -1.47
C ASP A 96 -27.94 28.24 -1.21
N GLY A 97 -28.74 29.23 -1.63
CA GLY A 97 -30.16 29.31 -1.36
C GLY A 97 -30.99 28.43 -2.28
N ASP A 98 -32.13 27.97 -1.78
CA ASP A 98 -33.26 27.60 -2.63
C ASP A 98 -34.59 27.87 -1.93
N ALA A 99 -35.54 28.30 -2.74
CA ALA A 99 -36.83 28.87 -2.38
C ALA A 99 -37.79 27.84 -1.75
N ALA A 100 -38.50 28.25 -0.70
CA ALA A 100 -39.70 27.53 -0.26
C ALA A 100 -40.76 28.51 0.28
N ALA A 101 -41.92 28.41 -0.35
CA ALA A 101 -43.16 29.10 -0.08
C ALA A 101 -43.56 29.22 1.39
N GLN A 102 -44.08 30.39 1.76
CA GLN A 102 -45.36 30.54 2.45
C GLN A 102 -45.88 31.97 2.35
#